data_AF-A0A9D0ZHV9-F1
#
_entry.id   AF-A0A9D0ZHV9-F1
#
_cell.length_a   1.000
_cell.length_b   1.000
_cell.length_c   1.000
_cell.angle_alpha   90.00
_cell.angle_beta   90.00
_cell.angle_gamma   90.00
#
_symmetry.space_group_name_H-M   'P 1'
#
loop_
_entity.id
_entity.type
_entity.pdbx_description
1 polymer ?
#
loop_
_entity_poly.entity_id
_entity_poly.type
_entity_poly.pdbx_seq_one_letter_code
_entity_poly.pdbx_strand_id
1 'polypeptide(L)'
;SVSILGLDPRKNRKELFEQVGVQFQEASYPDKIKVWELCEETACLYRKAANYEELLRQFGLWEKRGAFVNELSGGQKQRLFIVLALLPDPKVVFLDELTTGLDTKARRSVWKSLDALKQKGLTIFLSSHFMDEVEVLCDTIAILKDGHFLFTGTVQEAIHQSPYDNLEEAYLWFTGEEETDDE
;
A
#
# COMPACT_ATOMS: atom_id res chain seq x y z
N SER A 1 18.60 13.48 7.22
CA SER A 1 17.68 14.27 6.37
C SER A 1 16.86 13.29 5.56
N VAL A 2 15.60 13.61 5.22
CA VAL A 2 14.73 12.75 4.40
C VAL A 2 14.51 13.44 3.06
N SER A 3 14.58 12.69 1.96
CA SER A 3 14.26 13.17 0.62
C SER A 3 13.44 12.15 -0.13
N ILE A 4 12.43 12.60 -0.87
CA ILE A 4 11.58 11.76 -1.72
C ILE A 4 11.65 12.37 -3.12
N LEU A 5 12.00 11.56 -4.13
CA LEU A 5 12.21 12.04 -5.50
C LEU A 5 13.23 13.22 -5.60
N GLY A 6 14.22 13.23 -4.70
CA GLY A 6 15.21 14.32 -4.60
C GLY A 6 14.69 15.61 -3.94
N LEU A 7 13.44 15.64 -3.46
CA LEU A 7 12.82 16.79 -2.83
C LEU A 7 12.75 16.63 -1.31
N ASP A 8 12.92 17.74 -0.58
CA ASP A 8 12.73 17.80 0.87
C ASP A 8 11.22 17.91 1.17
N PRO A 9 10.59 16.94 1.86
CA PRO A 9 9.14 16.94 2.09
C PRO A 9 8.66 18.12 2.94
N ARG A 10 9.54 18.77 3.72
CA ARG A 10 9.19 19.94 4.54
C ARG A 10 9.24 21.23 3.73
N LYS A 11 10.16 21.34 2.77
CA LYS A 11 10.37 22.55 1.96
C LYS A 11 9.59 22.53 0.64
N ASN A 12 9.49 21.36 0.00
CA ASN A 12 8.95 21.18 -1.34
C ASN A 12 7.58 20.48 -1.34
N ARG A 13 6.84 20.56 -0.22
CA ARG A 13 5.60 19.80 0.02
C ARG A 13 4.62 19.80 -1.14
N LYS A 14 4.31 20.98 -1.69
CA LYS A 14 3.30 21.13 -2.75
C LYS A 14 3.70 20.41 -4.04
N GLU A 15 4.96 20.53 -4.43
CA GLU A 15 5.50 19.88 -5.64
C GLU A 15 5.61 18.36 -5.45
N LEU A 16 5.99 17.93 -4.25
CA LEU A 16 6.13 16.51 -3.93
C LEU A 16 4.76 15.80 -3.91
N PHE A 17 3.75 16.42 -3.31
CA PHE A 17 2.43 15.80 -3.14
C PHE A 17 1.66 15.66 -4.46
N GLU A 18 2.06 16.38 -5.52
CA GLU A 18 1.55 16.15 -6.88
C GLU A 18 2.15 14.89 -7.54
N GLN A 19 3.18 14.29 -6.95
CA GLN A 19 3.90 13.14 -7.50
C GLN A 19 3.86 11.91 -6.59
N VAL A 20 3.12 12.01 -5.47
CA VAL A 20 3.06 10.99 -4.44
C VAL A 20 1.61 10.63 -4.14
N GLY A 21 1.33 9.34 -4.14
CA GLY A 21 0.07 8.77 -3.66
C GLY A 21 0.19 8.31 -2.22
N VAL A 22 -0.87 8.47 -1.42
CA VAL A 22 -0.89 7.96 -0.03
C VAL A 22 -2.23 7.30 0.24
N GLN A 23 -2.19 6.08 0.78
CA GLN A 23 -3.33 5.40 1.38
C GLN A 23 -3.03 5.17 2.87
N PHE A 24 -3.99 5.53 3.72
CA PHE A 24 -3.94 5.31 5.16
C PHE A 24 -4.78 4.08 5.55
N GLN A 25 -4.37 3.35 6.59
CA GLN A 25 -5.08 2.17 7.11
C GLN A 25 -6.57 2.48 7.40
N GLU A 26 -6.84 3.61 8.07
CA GLU A 26 -8.19 4.12 8.26
C GLU A 26 -8.37 5.44 7.52
N ALA A 27 -9.28 5.45 6.55
CA ALA A 27 -9.70 6.67 5.87
C ALA A 27 -11.20 6.89 6.11
N SER A 28 -11.54 7.99 6.77
CA SER A 28 -12.92 8.41 6.96
C SER A 28 -13.33 9.29 5.78
N TYR A 29 -14.19 8.76 4.91
CA TYR A 29 -14.81 9.50 3.81
C TYR A 29 -16.29 9.75 4.12
N PRO A 30 -16.91 10.79 3.54
CA PRO A 30 -18.33 11.06 3.74
C PRO A 30 -19.19 9.84 3.39
N ASP A 31 -20.03 9.37 4.32
CA ASP A 31 -20.78 8.11 4.16
C ASP A 31 -21.68 8.07 2.91
N LYS A 32 -22.20 9.23 2.49
CA LYS A 32 -23.17 9.36 1.39
C LYS A 32 -22.57 9.93 0.11
N ILE A 33 -21.27 9.78 -0.09
CA ILE A 33 -20.63 10.05 -1.39
C ILE A 33 -20.65 8.78 -2.26
N LYS A 34 -20.92 8.92 -3.55
CA LYS A 34 -20.77 7.82 -4.50
C LYS A 34 -19.30 7.59 -4.84
N VAL A 35 -18.98 6.38 -5.26
CA VAL A 35 -17.61 6.02 -5.64
C VAL A 35 -17.07 6.93 -6.75
N TRP A 36 -17.87 7.21 -7.80
CA TRP A 36 -17.43 8.11 -8.87
C TRP A 36 -17.28 9.56 -8.40
N GLU A 37 -18.17 10.04 -7.53
CA GLU A 37 -18.09 11.40 -6.95
C GLU A 37 -16.79 11.55 -6.15
N LEU A 38 -16.44 10.56 -5.32
CA LEU A 38 -15.19 10.58 -4.55
C LEU A 38 -13.95 10.57 -5.45
N CYS A 39 -14.01 9.86 -6.58
CA CYS A 39 -12.92 9.86 -7.55
C CYS A 39 -12.76 11.23 -8.22
N GLU A 40 -13.85 11.87 -8.62
CA GLU A 40 -13.82 13.22 -9.23
C GLU A 40 -13.34 14.28 -8.25
N GLU A 41 -13.87 14.27 -7.02
CA GLU A 41 -13.45 15.16 -5.94
C GLU A 41 -11.97 15.01 -5.61
N THR A 42 -11.44 13.79 -5.65
CA THR A 42 -10.01 13.56 -5.41
C THR A 42 -9.17 14.00 -6.62
N ALA A 43 -9.61 13.71 -7.84
CA ALA A 43 -8.89 14.06 -9.06
C ALA A 43 -8.74 15.58 -9.23
N CYS A 44 -9.74 16.37 -8.82
CA CYS A 44 -9.71 17.83 -8.98
C CYS A 44 -8.70 18.53 -8.04
N LEU A 45 -8.16 17.82 -7.05
CA LEU A 45 -7.11 18.33 -6.14
C LEU A 45 -5.73 18.38 -6.80
N TYR A 46 -5.55 17.71 -7.94
CA TYR A 46 -4.25 17.56 -8.61
C TYR A 46 -4.25 18.26 -9.96
N ARG A 47 -3.08 18.78 -10.38
CA ARG A 47 -2.94 19.45 -11.69
C ARG A 47 -3.10 18.49 -12.85
N LYS A 48 -2.65 17.26 -12.67
CA LYS A 48 -2.77 16.15 -13.61
C LYS A 48 -3.23 14.96 -12.80
N ALA A 49 -4.40 14.45 -13.13
CA ALA A 49 -4.93 13.22 -12.56
C ALA A 49 -4.99 12.12 -13.63
N ALA A 50 -4.83 10.88 -13.19
CA ALA A 50 -5.09 9.69 -13.98
C ALA A 50 -6.59 9.56 -14.28
N ASN A 51 -6.92 8.78 -15.30
CA ASN A 51 -8.31 8.45 -15.64
C ASN A 51 -8.89 7.51 -14.56
N TYR A 52 -9.74 8.05 -13.69
CA TYR A 52 -10.34 7.26 -12.61
C TYR A 52 -11.19 6.10 -13.14
N GLU A 53 -11.79 6.21 -14.33
CA GLU A 53 -12.59 5.13 -14.86
C GLU A 53 -11.75 3.91 -15.22
N GLU A 54 -10.55 4.12 -15.77
CA GLU A 54 -9.60 3.05 -16.08
C GLU A 54 -9.12 2.37 -14.79
N LEU A 55 -8.81 3.16 -13.76
CA LEU A 55 -8.44 2.65 -12.44
C LEU A 55 -9.59 1.84 -11.81
N LEU A 56 -10.82 2.34 -11.83
CA LEU A 56 -11.98 1.59 -11.33
C LEU A 56 -12.19 0.26 -12.09
N ARG A 57 -11.94 0.22 -13.41
CA ARG A 57 -11.98 -1.04 -14.17
C ARG A 57 -10.85 -1.98 -13.77
N GLN A 58 -9.62 -1.48 -13.68
CA GLN A 58 -8.44 -2.25 -13.29
C GLN A 58 -8.60 -2.89 -11.90
N PHE A 59 -9.22 -2.19 -10.96
CA PHE A 59 -9.48 -2.69 -9.60
C PHE A 59 -10.84 -3.40 -9.44
N GLY A 60 -11.59 -3.60 -10.52
CA GLY A 60 -12.86 -4.34 -10.50
C GLY A 60 -13.97 -3.65 -9.69
N LEU A 61 -14.00 -2.32 -9.72
CA LEU A 61 -14.95 -1.45 -9.03
C LEU A 61 -15.86 -0.65 -9.99
N TRP A 62 -15.67 -0.78 -11.31
CA TRP A 62 -16.46 -0.03 -12.30
C TRP A 62 -17.99 -0.21 -12.16
N GLU A 63 -18.45 -1.43 -11.91
CA GLU A 63 -19.88 -1.72 -11.69
C GLU A 63 -20.41 -1.14 -10.37
N LYS A 64 -19.51 -0.77 -9.45
CA LYS A 64 -19.84 -0.14 -8.17
C LYS A 64 -19.68 1.38 -8.18
N ARG A 65 -19.33 1.99 -9.32
CA ARG A 65 -19.12 3.44 -9.42
C ARG A 65 -20.30 4.25 -8.88
N GLY A 66 -21.53 3.80 -9.11
CA GLY A 66 -22.76 4.47 -8.67
C GLY A 66 -23.22 4.14 -7.25
N ALA A 67 -22.58 3.19 -6.57
CA ALA A 67 -22.88 2.84 -5.18
C ALA A 67 -22.31 3.90 -4.23
N PHE A 68 -22.92 4.02 -3.05
CA PHE A 68 -22.35 4.83 -1.98
C PHE A 68 -21.13 4.14 -1.38
N VAL A 69 -20.13 4.92 -0.95
CA VAL A 69 -18.91 4.37 -0.35
C VAL A 69 -19.22 3.53 0.89
N ASN A 70 -20.22 3.89 1.69
CA ASN A 70 -20.62 3.11 2.86
C ASN A 70 -21.28 1.74 2.51
N GLU A 71 -21.79 1.56 1.30
CA GLU A 71 -22.38 0.30 0.80
C GLU A 71 -21.32 -0.70 0.31
N LEU A 72 -20.07 -0.24 0.13
CA LEU A 72 -18.96 -1.09 -0.27
C LEU A 72 -18.58 -2.05 0.86
N SER A 73 -18.29 -3.31 0.49
CA SER A 73 -17.64 -4.24 1.41
C SER A 73 -16.25 -3.73 1.81
N GLY A 74 -15.69 -4.21 2.93
CA GLY A 74 -14.34 -3.83 3.37
C GLY A 74 -13.30 -3.95 2.25
N GLY A 75 -13.33 -5.06 1.49
CA GLY A 75 -12.44 -5.25 0.36
C GLY A 75 -12.75 -4.46 -0.91
N GLN A 76 -13.96 -3.92 -1.05
CA GLN A 76 -14.24 -2.93 -2.08
C GLN A 76 -13.73 -1.55 -1.66
N LYS A 77 -13.88 -1.18 -0.38
CA LYS A 77 -13.34 0.08 0.17
C LYS A 77 -11.82 0.14 0.06
N GLN A 78 -11.12 -0.93 0.43
CA GLN A 78 -9.65 -0.96 0.30
C GLN A 78 -9.19 -0.77 -1.15
N ARG A 79 -9.81 -1.47 -2.11
CA ARG A 79 -9.52 -1.27 -3.52
C ARG A 79 -9.82 0.15 -3.99
N LEU A 80 -10.87 0.78 -3.46
CA LEU A 80 -11.15 2.17 -3.76
C LEU A 80 -10.04 3.07 -3.22
N PHE A 81 -9.56 2.86 -1.99
CA PHE A 81 -8.50 3.67 -1.41
C PHE A 81 -7.19 3.59 -2.19
N ILE A 82 -6.86 2.41 -2.73
CA ILE A 82 -5.74 2.25 -3.65
C ILE A 82 -5.98 3.05 -4.95
N VAL A 83 -7.19 2.98 -5.52
CA VAL A 83 -7.54 3.80 -6.69
C VAL A 83 -7.33 5.28 -6.40
N LEU A 84 -7.79 5.79 -5.25
CA LEU A 84 -7.64 7.18 -4.86
C LEU A 84 -6.16 7.59 -4.70
N ALA A 85 -5.33 6.71 -4.12
CA ALA A 85 -3.89 6.95 -4.00
C ALA A 85 -3.18 6.97 -5.37
N LEU A 86 -3.73 6.33 -6.40
CA LEU A 86 -3.18 6.31 -7.76
C LEU A 86 -3.71 7.43 -8.66
N LEU A 87 -4.77 8.13 -8.25
CA LEU A 87 -5.32 9.26 -9.01
C LEU A 87 -4.31 10.36 -9.34
N PRO A 88 -3.34 10.74 -8.49
CA PRO A 88 -2.34 11.75 -8.88
C PRO A 88 -1.34 11.29 -9.96
N ASP A 89 -1.49 10.09 -10.55
CA ASP A 89 -0.50 9.49 -11.45
C ASP A 89 0.92 9.48 -10.80
N PRO A 90 1.04 8.95 -9.58
CA PRO A 90 2.23 9.16 -8.76
C PRO A 90 3.44 8.38 -9.27
N LYS A 91 4.63 8.88 -8.95
CA LYS A 91 5.88 8.13 -9.12
C LYS A 91 6.18 7.23 -7.92
N VAL A 92 5.68 7.60 -6.74
CA VAL A 92 5.81 6.85 -5.49
C VAL A 92 4.45 6.77 -4.81
N VAL A 93 4.03 5.58 -4.40
CA VAL A 93 2.84 5.40 -3.58
C VAL A 93 3.22 4.83 -2.21
N PHE A 94 2.65 5.40 -1.14
CA PHE A 94 2.73 4.89 0.22
C PHE A 94 1.43 4.15 0.54
N LEU A 95 1.54 2.88 0.88
CA LEU A 95 0.43 2.01 1.21
C LEU A 95 0.62 1.50 2.63
N ASP A 96 -0.38 1.72 3.48
CA ASP A 96 -0.34 1.40 4.90
C ASP A 96 -1.34 0.29 5.22
N GLU A 97 -0.82 -0.90 5.55
CA GLU A 97 -1.57 -2.10 5.88
C GLU A 97 -2.70 -2.41 4.88
N LEU A 98 -2.31 -2.46 3.61
CA LEU A 98 -3.23 -2.36 2.47
C LEU A 98 -4.23 -3.53 2.37
N THR A 99 -3.89 -4.71 2.91
CA THR A 99 -4.69 -5.94 2.78
C THR A 99 -5.30 -6.46 4.08
N THR A 100 -5.15 -5.73 5.17
CA THR A 100 -5.78 -6.07 6.45
C THR A 100 -7.30 -6.14 6.28
N GLY A 101 -7.89 -7.27 6.71
CA GLY A 101 -9.34 -7.52 6.62
C GLY A 101 -9.85 -7.96 5.24
N LEU A 102 -8.98 -8.23 4.26
CA LEU A 102 -9.36 -8.83 2.98
C LEU A 102 -9.39 -10.36 3.05
N ASP A 103 -10.32 -10.96 2.31
CA ASP A 103 -10.25 -12.39 2.02
C ASP A 103 -9.06 -12.72 1.08
N THR A 104 -8.65 -13.99 1.07
CA THR A 104 -7.50 -14.48 0.30
C THR A 104 -7.57 -14.16 -1.19
N LYS A 105 -8.77 -14.21 -1.79
CA LYS A 105 -8.96 -13.97 -3.23
C LYS A 105 -8.86 -12.49 -3.55
N ALA A 106 -9.50 -11.64 -2.74
CA ALA A 106 -9.41 -10.19 -2.86
C ALA A 106 -7.96 -9.71 -2.72
N ARG A 107 -7.25 -10.26 -1.72
CA ARG A 107 -5.84 -9.96 -1.46
C ARG A 107 -4.94 -10.22 -2.67
N ARG A 108 -4.99 -11.44 -3.23
CA ARG A 108 -4.22 -11.81 -4.44
C ARG A 108 -4.55 -10.94 -5.64
N SER A 109 -5.81 -10.53 -5.80
CA SER A 109 -6.20 -9.62 -6.88
C SER A 109 -5.57 -8.23 -6.73
N VAL A 110 -5.49 -7.72 -5.51
CA VAL A 110 -4.82 -6.43 -5.23
C VAL A 110 -3.33 -6.53 -5.51
N TRP A 111 -2.67 -7.58 -5.01
CA TRP A 111 -1.24 -7.81 -5.24
C TRP A 111 -0.89 -7.86 -6.72
N LYS A 112 -1.68 -8.58 -7.53
CA LYS A 112 -1.47 -8.64 -8.98
C LYS A 112 -1.57 -7.26 -9.64
N SER A 113 -2.52 -6.43 -9.21
CA SER A 113 -2.66 -5.07 -9.73
C SER A 113 -1.48 -4.18 -9.33
N LEU A 114 -0.99 -4.30 -8.10
CA LEU A 114 0.17 -3.54 -7.61
C LEU A 114 1.46 -3.97 -8.32
N ASP A 115 1.69 -5.27 -8.48
CA ASP A 115 2.84 -5.80 -9.22
C ASP A 115 2.85 -5.32 -10.68
N ALA A 116 1.69 -5.32 -11.34
CA ALA A 116 1.57 -4.78 -12.69
C ALA A 116 1.88 -3.27 -12.78
N LEU A 117 1.58 -2.49 -11.73
CA LEU A 117 1.92 -1.06 -11.66
C LEU A 117 3.41 -0.86 -11.36
N LYS A 118 3.98 -1.65 -10.47
CA LYS A 118 5.42 -1.70 -10.18
C LYS A 118 6.22 -1.98 -11.46
N GLN A 119 5.80 -2.96 -12.27
CA GLN A 119 6.41 -3.27 -13.57
C GLN A 119 6.32 -2.12 -14.58
N LYS A 120 5.37 -1.19 -14.42
CA LYS A 120 5.25 0.02 -15.24
C LYS A 120 6.09 1.20 -14.69
N GLY A 121 6.85 1.00 -13.61
CA GLY A 121 7.77 1.98 -13.04
C GLY A 121 7.24 2.72 -11.81
N LEU A 122 6.10 2.33 -11.24
CA LEU A 122 5.62 2.87 -9.97
C LEU A 122 6.50 2.35 -8.82
N THR A 123 7.04 3.24 -7.99
CA THR A 123 7.68 2.84 -6.72
C THR A 123 6.62 2.66 -5.65
N ILE A 124 6.63 1.54 -4.94
CA ILE A 124 5.67 1.25 -3.86
C ILE A 124 6.45 1.18 -2.54
N PHE A 125 6.06 2.00 -1.58
CA PHE A 125 6.47 1.86 -0.18
C PHE A 125 5.31 1.25 0.58
N LEU A 126 5.54 0.09 1.20
CA LEU A 126 4.52 -0.70 1.87
C LEU A 126 4.91 -0.96 3.33
N SER A 127 4.01 -0.66 4.26
CA SER A 127 4.00 -1.25 5.60
C SER A 127 3.01 -2.42 5.64
N SER A 128 3.48 -3.56 6.11
CA SER A 128 2.67 -4.77 6.25
C SER A 128 3.17 -5.63 7.40
N HIS A 129 2.24 -6.30 8.07
CA HIS A 129 2.51 -7.37 9.02
C HIS A 129 2.26 -8.77 8.43
N PHE A 130 1.90 -8.86 7.14
CA PHE A 130 1.71 -10.13 6.45
C PHE A 130 2.95 -10.48 5.64
N MET A 131 3.74 -11.45 6.10
CA MET A 131 5.02 -11.77 5.44
C MET A 131 4.84 -12.28 4.01
N ASP A 132 3.77 -13.00 3.73
CA ASP A 132 3.48 -13.44 2.35
C ASP A 132 3.12 -12.28 1.39
N GLU A 133 2.62 -11.14 1.90
CA GLU A 133 2.48 -9.92 1.12
C GLU A 133 3.84 -9.33 0.77
N VAL A 134 4.71 -9.27 1.78
CA VAL A 134 6.07 -8.74 1.65
C VAL A 134 6.86 -9.58 0.64
N GLU A 135 6.79 -10.92 0.73
CA GLU A 135 7.45 -11.84 -0.19
C GLU A 135 6.99 -11.66 -1.65
N VAL A 136 5.70 -11.36 -1.87
CA VAL A 136 5.15 -11.22 -3.21
C VAL A 136 5.43 -9.84 -3.82
N LEU A 137 5.37 -8.77 -3.04
CA LEU A 137 5.39 -7.40 -3.56
C LEU A 137 6.75 -6.71 -3.44
N CYS A 138 7.51 -6.98 -2.38
CA CYS A 138 8.68 -6.18 -2.04
C CYS A 138 9.97 -6.73 -2.69
N ASP A 139 10.72 -5.86 -3.35
CA ASP A 139 12.08 -6.17 -3.81
C ASP A 139 13.09 -6.09 -2.66
N THR A 140 12.85 -5.14 -1.75
CA THR A 140 13.66 -4.88 -0.56
C THR A 140 12.75 -4.64 0.63
N ILE A 141 13.17 -5.08 1.80
CA ILE A 141 12.45 -4.99 3.06
C ILE A 141 13.31 -4.31 4.11
N ALA A 142 12.65 -3.77 5.13
CA ALA A 142 13.28 -3.28 6.33
C ALA A 142 12.48 -3.78 7.53
N ILE A 143 13.15 -4.42 8.50
CA ILE A 143 12.52 -4.86 9.74
C ILE A 143 12.80 -3.78 10.79
N LEU A 144 11.74 -3.24 11.38
CA LEU A 144 11.79 -2.14 12.33
C LEU A 144 11.24 -2.62 13.69
N LYS A 145 12.00 -2.39 14.77
CA LYS A 145 11.55 -2.60 16.15
C LYS A 145 12.03 -1.45 17.03
N ASP A 146 11.16 -0.95 17.91
CA ASP A 146 11.49 0.11 18.87
C ASP A 146 12.16 1.36 18.25
N GLY A 147 11.78 1.71 17.01
CA GLY A 147 12.35 2.84 16.27
C GLY A 147 13.72 2.58 15.64
N HIS A 148 14.22 1.35 15.66
CA HIS A 148 15.49 0.94 15.09
C HIS A 148 15.31 -0.08 13.96
N PHE A 149 16.04 0.12 12.87
CA PHE A 149 16.13 -0.88 11.80
C PHE A 149 17.01 -2.03 12.27
N LEU A 150 16.41 -3.20 12.41
CA LEU A 150 17.12 -4.44 12.76
C LEU A 150 17.72 -5.10 11.53
N PHE A 151 17.06 -4.97 10.38
CA PHE A 151 17.49 -5.52 9.11
C PHE A 151 17.07 -4.60 7.95
N THR A 152 17.90 -4.55 6.90
CA THR A 152 17.55 -3.97 5.59
C THR A 152 18.21 -4.78 4.49
N GLY A 153 17.44 -5.20 3.50
CA GLY A 153 17.94 -6.04 2.40
C GLY A 153 16.80 -6.70 1.65
N THR A 154 17.08 -7.77 0.93
CA THR A 154 16.06 -8.62 0.29
C THR A 154 15.46 -9.61 1.28
N VAL A 155 14.30 -10.17 0.93
CA VAL A 155 13.68 -11.28 1.69
C VAL A 155 14.64 -12.45 1.85
N GLN A 156 15.35 -12.83 0.78
CA GLN A 156 16.28 -13.96 0.80
C GLN A 156 17.47 -13.70 1.73
N GLU A 157 17.97 -12.46 1.79
CA GLU A 157 19.02 -12.08 2.72
C GLU A 157 18.53 -12.12 4.18
N ALA A 158 17.27 -11.74 4.45
CA ALA A 158 16.70 -11.84 5.79
C ALA A 158 16.61 -13.30 6.26
N ILE A 159 16.11 -14.18 5.38
CA ILE A 159 16.01 -15.63 5.66
C ILE A 159 17.42 -16.21 5.88
N HIS A 160 18.39 -15.89 5.02
CA HIS A 160 19.75 -16.43 5.15
C HIS A 160 20.49 -15.96 6.41
N GLN A 161 20.14 -14.80 6.96
CA GLN A 161 20.74 -14.26 8.19
C GLN A 161 20.09 -14.81 9.46
N SER A 162 18.92 -15.45 9.36
CA SER A 162 18.24 -16.11 10.46
C SER A 162 18.53 -17.62 10.46
N PRO A 163 18.22 -18.35 11.54
CA PRO A 163 18.33 -19.81 11.58
C PRO A 163 17.13 -20.54 10.92
N TYR A 164 16.23 -19.81 10.25
CA TYR A 164 14.96 -20.33 9.73
C TYR A 164 14.87 -20.29 8.20
N ASP A 165 13.95 -21.09 7.64
CA ASP A 165 13.79 -21.25 6.19
C ASP A 165 12.68 -20.37 5.57
N ASN A 166 11.99 -19.55 6.37
CA ASN A 166 10.89 -18.70 5.91
C ASN A 166 10.93 -17.30 6.55
N LEU A 167 10.27 -16.32 5.91
CA LEU A 167 10.32 -14.93 6.34
C LEU A 167 9.59 -14.68 7.67
N GLU A 168 8.53 -15.43 7.97
CA GLU A 168 7.74 -15.27 9.19
C GLU A 168 8.58 -15.58 10.44
N GLU A 169 9.23 -16.73 10.46
CA GLU A 169 10.14 -17.12 11.53
C GLU A 169 11.38 -16.22 11.58
N ALA A 170 11.93 -15.84 10.42
CA ALA A 170 13.04 -14.89 10.37
C ALA A 170 12.65 -13.54 10.99
N TYR A 171 11.44 -13.06 10.75
CA TYR A 171 10.93 -11.83 11.35
C TYR A 171 10.84 -11.94 12.88
N LEU A 172 10.24 -13.02 13.40
CA LEU A 172 10.13 -13.27 14.85
C LEU A 172 11.51 -13.37 15.51
N TRP A 173 12.47 -14.01 14.84
CA TRP A 173 13.87 -14.08 15.26
C TRP A 173 14.51 -12.70 15.36
N PHE A 174 14.39 -11.87 14.30
CA PHE A 174 14.92 -10.51 14.30
C PHE A 174 14.29 -9.68 15.41
N THR A 175 12.97 -9.77 15.58
CA THR A 175 12.27 -9.01 16.62
C THR A 175 12.49 -9.60 18.02
N GLY A 176 13.04 -10.80 18.18
CA GLY A 176 13.12 -11.46 19.48
C GLY A 176 11.75 -11.75 20.08
N GLU A 177 10.76 -11.98 19.21
CA GLU A 177 9.39 -12.41 19.53
C GLU A 177 9.22 -13.91 19.25
N GLU A 178 10.33 -14.67 19.21
CA GLU A 178 10.27 -16.13 19.30
C GLU A 178 9.35 -16.50 20.45
N GLU A 179 8.41 -17.43 20.22
CA GLU A 179 7.60 -18.00 21.29
C GLU A 179 8.55 -18.54 22.36
N THR A 180 8.75 -17.77 23.43
CA THR A 180 9.16 -18.36 24.69
C THR A 180 8.02 -19.28 25.06
N ASP A 181 8.25 -20.59 24.97
CA ASP A 181 7.47 -21.63 25.64
C ASP A 181 7.42 -21.31 27.16
N ASP A 182 6.67 -20.28 27.54
CA ASP A 182 6.22 -20.00 28.88
C ASP A 182 4.74 -20.39 28.92
N GLU A 183 4.48 -21.70 28.84
CA GLU A 183 3.54 -22.47 29.69
C GLU A 183 3.71 -23.99 29.53
#